data_AF-A0A934CVN4-F1
#
_entry.id   AF-A0A934CVN4-F1
#
_cell.length_a   1.000
_cell.length_b   1.000
_cell.length_c   1.000
_cell.angle_alpha   90.00
_cell.angle_beta   90.00
_cell.angle_gamma   90.00
#
_symmetry.space_group_name_H-M   'P 1'
#
loop_
_entity.id
_entity.type
_entity.pdbx_description
1 polymer ?
#
loop_
_entity_poly.entity_id
_entity_poly.type
_entity_poly.pdbx_seq_one_letter_code
_entity_poly.pdbx_strand_id
1 'polypeptide(L)'
;MNQKNSMGIGSLRRDGTVFFDDNSLISGEAEDIKLLKELDEDESLPKSAIIKVANRYNFKTHLNVILAAYEPERKFIKGLIKEENSRIIDAWFKSPDIGFYKIDYSWRKGEHPKQGSFNPDFFIKLGKNILVIEIKDDKAHEGMSGDENKKKLEFARDHFRRLSDFQQKDKYYFKFLSPMSYDLFFKALREKTYIDFISELEARLENA
;
A
#
# COMPACT_ATOMS: atom_id res chain seq x y z
N MET A 1 10.17 19.09 -7.87
CA MET A 1 8.86 19.09 -8.56
C MET A 1 7.92 18.23 -7.75
N ASN A 2 6.80 18.77 -7.26
CA ASN A 2 5.74 17.96 -6.64
C ASN A 2 5.10 17.12 -7.74
N GLN A 3 5.44 15.83 -7.84
CA GLN A 3 4.71 14.90 -8.70
C GLN A 3 3.30 14.75 -8.12
N LYS A 4 2.29 15.27 -8.84
CA LYS A 4 0.89 15.03 -8.51
C LYS A 4 0.54 13.59 -8.92
N ASN A 5 0.02 12.80 -7.97
CA ASN A 5 -0.54 11.50 -8.29
C ASN A 5 -1.86 11.70 -9.06
N SER A 6 -2.09 10.95 -10.14
CA SER A 6 -3.28 11.13 -10.96
C SER A 6 -3.83 9.80 -11.44
N MET A 7 -5.14 9.74 -11.66
CA MET A 7 -5.84 8.55 -12.11
C MET A 7 -6.91 8.98 -13.13
N GLY A 8 -6.92 8.35 -14.29
CA GLY A 8 -7.90 8.67 -15.34
C GLY A 8 -9.30 8.22 -14.94
N ILE A 9 -10.33 9.02 -15.22
CA ILE A 9 -11.74 8.72 -14.87
C ILE A 9 -12.19 7.35 -15.40
N GLY A 10 -11.71 6.93 -16.57
CA GLY A 10 -12.02 5.60 -17.13
C GLY A 10 -11.56 4.41 -16.27
N SER A 11 -10.59 4.61 -15.37
CA SER A 11 -10.18 3.58 -14.41
C SER A 11 -11.22 3.38 -13.29
N LEU A 12 -11.96 4.42 -12.90
CA LEU A 12 -13.03 4.37 -11.90
C LEU A 12 -14.21 3.51 -12.36
N ARG A 13 -14.45 3.46 -13.67
CA ARG A 13 -15.45 2.59 -14.29
C ARG A 13 -15.05 1.12 -14.29
N ARG A 14 -13.78 0.81 -13.99
CA ARG A 14 -13.23 -0.54 -13.90
C ARG A 14 -12.89 -0.86 -12.44
N ASP A 15 -11.62 -0.71 -12.07
CA ASP A 15 -11.11 -1.17 -10.78
C ASP A 15 -10.55 -0.05 -9.89
N GLY A 16 -10.44 1.18 -10.40
CA GLY A 16 -9.92 2.32 -9.65
C GLY A 16 -10.86 2.74 -8.51
N THR A 17 -10.29 3.32 -7.45
CA THR A 17 -11.07 3.82 -6.31
C THR A 17 -10.48 5.09 -5.74
N VAL A 18 -11.34 6.07 -5.48
CA VAL A 18 -11.01 7.29 -4.74
C VAL A 18 -11.52 7.15 -3.31
N PHE A 19 -10.62 7.33 -2.35
CA PHE A 19 -10.94 7.46 -0.94
C PHE A 19 -10.73 8.91 -0.51
N PHE A 20 -11.71 9.47 0.19
CA PHE A 20 -11.68 10.83 0.70
C PHE A 20 -12.53 10.92 1.97
N ASP A 21 -12.35 11.96 2.79
CA ASP A 21 -13.18 12.26 3.96
C ASP A 21 -13.79 13.67 3.84
N ASP A 22 -14.48 14.12 4.89
CA ASP A 22 -15.04 15.49 4.89
C ASP A 22 -13.96 16.58 4.88
N ASN A 23 -12.76 16.34 5.41
CA ASN A 23 -11.67 17.31 5.34
C ASN A 23 -11.20 17.48 3.89
N SER A 24 -11.23 16.42 3.08
CA SER A 24 -10.92 16.49 1.65
C SER A 24 -11.74 17.55 0.90
N LEU A 25 -12.99 17.75 1.32
CA LEU A 25 -13.93 18.71 0.75
C LEU A 25 -13.78 20.13 1.33
N ILE A 26 -12.97 20.31 2.38
CA ILE A 26 -12.76 21.58 3.08
C ILE A 26 -11.36 22.15 2.79
N SER A 27 -10.32 21.31 2.84
CA SER A 27 -8.92 21.71 2.70
C SER A 27 -8.28 21.37 1.35
N GLY A 28 -9.02 20.73 0.45
CA GLY A 28 -8.55 20.42 -0.89
C GLY A 28 -8.44 21.65 -1.80
N GLU A 29 -7.76 21.49 -2.94
CA GLU A 29 -7.78 22.48 -4.01
C GLU A 29 -9.18 22.59 -4.61
N ALA A 30 -9.58 23.77 -5.07
CA ALA A 30 -10.93 24.01 -5.57
C ALA A 30 -11.34 23.07 -6.71
N GLU A 31 -10.38 22.74 -7.59
CA GLU A 31 -10.54 21.80 -8.71
C GLU A 31 -10.80 20.37 -8.22
N ASP A 32 -10.03 19.92 -7.23
CA ASP A 32 -10.19 18.58 -6.64
C ASP A 32 -11.51 18.47 -5.87
N ILE A 33 -11.89 19.49 -5.11
CA ILE A 33 -13.17 19.53 -4.37
C ILE A 33 -14.34 19.43 -5.34
N LYS A 34 -14.29 20.20 -6.44
CA LYS A 34 -15.34 20.16 -7.46
C LYS A 34 -15.44 18.75 -8.08
N LEU A 35 -14.31 18.16 -8.45
CA LEU A 35 -14.28 16.82 -9.04
C LEU A 35 -14.79 15.75 -8.06
N LEU A 36 -14.42 15.82 -6.78
CA LEU A 36 -14.89 14.88 -5.78
C LEU A 36 -16.42 14.92 -5.62
N LYS A 37 -17.02 16.12 -5.62
CA LYS A 37 -18.49 16.26 -5.56
C LYS A 37 -19.18 15.71 -6.80
N GLU A 38 -18.67 16.03 -7.98
CA GLU A 38 -19.19 15.50 -9.25
C GLU A 38 -19.14 13.97 -9.28
N LEU A 39 -18.06 13.37 -8.77
CA LEU A 39 -17.91 11.91 -8.71
C LEU A 39 -18.79 11.25 -7.64
N ASP A 40 -18.99 11.89 -6.49
CA ASP A 40 -19.84 11.37 -5.39
C ASP A 40 -21.34 11.37 -5.78
N GLU A 41 -21.74 12.30 -6.67
CA GLU A 41 -23.10 12.40 -7.21
C GLU A 41 -23.31 11.57 -8.49
N ASP A 42 -22.26 11.02 -9.11
CA ASP A 42 -22.36 10.22 -10.34
C ASP A 42 -22.85 8.78 -10.05
N GLU A 43 -24.16 8.59 -10.13
CA GLU A 43 -24.81 7.28 -9.96
C GLU A 43 -24.45 6.24 -11.05
N SER A 44 -23.77 6.63 -12.14
CA SER A 44 -23.31 5.71 -13.19
C SER A 44 -22.05 4.95 -12.81
N LEU A 45 -21.33 5.39 -11.77
CA LEU A 45 -20.09 4.76 -11.33
C LEU A 45 -20.38 3.52 -10.47
N PRO A 46 -19.50 2.50 -10.52
CA PRO A 46 -19.57 1.38 -9.58
C PRO A 46 -19.52 1.89 -8.13
N LYS A 47 -20.25 1.25 -7.22
CA LYS A 47 -20.20 1.58 -5.77
C LYS A 47 -18.79 1.50 -5.16
N SER A 48 -17.87 0.79 -5.82
CA SER A 48 -16.47 0.70 -5.42
C SER A 48 -15.61 1.84 -5.92
N ALA A 49 -16.08 2.69 -6.83
CA ALA A 49 -15.30 3.75 -7.44
C ALA A 49 -15.01 4.88 -6.45
N ILE A 50 -15.98 5.20 -5.58
CA ILE A 50 -15.93 6.33 -4.67
C ILE A 50 -16.25 5.83 -3.26
N ILE A 51 -15.32 6.06 -2.32
CA ILE A 51 -15.47 5.66 -0.91
C ILE A 51 -15.21 6.86 -0.03
N LYS A 52 -16.30 7.43 0.49
CA LYS A 52 -16.25 8.44 1.53
C LYS A 52 -15.98 7.80 2.89
N VAL A 53 -14.90 8.20 3.56
CA VAL A 53 -14.55 7.73 4.91
C VAL A 53 -15.36 8.54 5.93
N ALA A 54 -16.44 7.93 6.43
CA ALA A 54 -17.40 8.62 7.31
C ALA A 54 -16.77 9.14 8.62
N ASN A 55 -15.88 8.36 9.24
CA ASN A 55 -15.14 8.81 10.41
C ASN A 55 -13.72 9.23 9.99
N ARG A 56 -13.50 10.54 9.85
CA ARG A 56 -12.18 11.12 9.51
C ARG A 56 -11.04 10.67 10.41
N TYR A 57 -11.32 10.34 11.69
CA TYR A 57 -10.28 9.86 12.61
C TYR A 57 -9.73 8.49 12.24
N ASN A 58 -10.45 7.72 11.41
CA ASN A 58 -9.99 6.44 10.86
C ASN A 58 -9.13 6.64 9.60
N PHE A 59 -9.20 7.80 8.94
CA PHE A 59 -8.41 8.12 7.76
C PHE A 59 -7.03 8.66 8.16
N LYS A 60 -6.23 7.78 8.77
CA LYS A 60 -4.90 8.08 9.36
C LYS A 60 -3.81 8.40 8.32
N THR A 61 -4.11 9.16 7.28
CA THR A 61 -3.16 9.57 6.24
C THR A 61 -3.02 11.09 6.20
N HIS A 62 -1.86 11.56 5.75
CA HIS A 62 -1.61 12.99 5.53
C HIS A 62 -2.03 13.44 4.12
N LEU A 63 -2.44 12.50 3.27
CA LEU A 63 -2.90 12.79 1.91
C LEU A 63 -4.38 13.17 1.92
N ASN A 64 -4.71 14.24 1.21
CA ASN A 64 -6.09 14.73 1.10
C ASN A 64 -7.01 13.72 0.42
N VAL A 65 -6.48 12.96 -0.55
CA VAL A 65 -7.20 11.95 -1.32
C VAL A 65 -6.26 10.76 -1.53
N ILE A 66 -6.81 9.54 -1.50
CA ILE A 66 -6.07 8.31 -1.80
C ILE A 66 -6.67 7.65 -3.03
N LEU A 67 -5.81 7.31 -3.98
CA LEU A 67 -6.17 6.62 -5.21
C LEU A 67 -5.69 5.17 -5.11
N ALA A 68 -6.62 4.23 -5.15
CA ALA A 68 -6.31 2.81 -5.31
C ALA A 68 -6.45 2.46 -6.80
N ALA A 69 -5.42 1.87 -7.38
CA ALA A 69 -5.39 1.58 -8.81
C ALA A 69 -6.18 0.31 -9.16
N TYR A 70 -6.29 -0.65 -8.23
CA TYR A 70 -6.93 -1.94 -8.44
C TYR A 70 -7.49 -2.54 -7.13
N GLU A 71 -8.20 -3.67 -7.25
CA GLU A 71 -8.97 -4.24 -6.14
C GLU A 71 -8.16 -4.62 -4.89
N PRO A 72 -7.02 -5.33 -4.97
CA PRO A 72 -6.13 -5.57 -3.84
C PRO A 72 -5.81 -4.31 -3.01
N GLU A 73 -5.39 -3.22 -3.65
CA GLU A 73 -5.14 -1.95 -2.94
C GLU A 73 -6.41 -1.40 -2.29
N ARG A 74 -7.55 -1.41 -3.01
CA ARG A 74 -8.84 -0.98 -2.45
C ARG A 74 -9.19 -1.80 -1.19
N LYS A 75 -9.03 -3.13 -1.25
CA LYS A 75 -9.31 -4.03 -0.12
C LYS A 75 -8.37 -3.75 1.06
N PHE A 76 -7.09 -3.51 0.79
CA PHE A 76 -6.12 -3.18 1.82
C PHE A 76 -6.44 -1.84 2.51
N ILE A 77 -6.73 -0.78 1.74
CA ILE A 77 -7.11 0.52 2.28
C ILE A 77 -8.40 0.43 3.09
N LYS A 78 -9.40 -0.33 2.61
CA LYS A 78 -10.61 -0.63 3.40
C LYS A 78 -10.27 -1.23 4.76
N GLY A 79 -9.29 -2.13 4.82
CA GLY A 79 -8.79 -2.68 6.07
C GLY A 79 -8.11 -1.62 6.97
N LEU A 80 -7.29 -0.74 6.40
CA LEU A 80 -6.63 0.34 7.16
C LEU A 80 -7.63 1.30 7.83
N ILE A 81 -8.74 1.60 7.16
CA ILE A 81 -9.76 2.56 7.66
C ILE A 81 -10.86 1.92 8.53
N LYS A 82 -10.82 0.60 8.75
CA LYS A 82 -11.70 -0.05 9.74
C LYS A 82 -11.38 0.48 11.13
N GLU A 83 -12.41 0.73 11.92
CA GLU A 83 -12.27 1.38 13.24
C GLU A 83 -11.30 0.61 14.14
N GLU A 84 -11.45 -0.72 14.23
CA GLU A 84 -10.63 -1.59 15.05
C GLU A 84 -9.14 -1.60 14.65
N ASN A 85 -8.82 -1.35 13.38
CA ASN A 85 -7.45 -1.30 12.88
C ASN A 85 -6.86 0.10 13.04
N SER A 86 -7.64 1.14 12.69
CA SER A 86 -7.21 2.54 12.74
C SER A 86 -6.88 3.03 14.16
N ARG A 87 -7.44 2.40 15.20
CA ARG A 87 -7.09 2.66 16.61
C ARG A 87 -5.67 2.26 16.97
N ILE A 88 -5.08 1.33 16.23
CA ILE A 88 -3.72 0.82 16.47
C ILE A 88 -2.69 1.54 15.60
N ILE A 89 -3.12 2.05 14.43
CA ILE A 89 -2.28 2.72 13.44
C ILE A 89 -2.14 4.20 13.79
N ASP A 90 -0.89 4.68 13.93
CA ASP A 90 -0.63 6.10 14.20
C ASP A 90 -0.83 6.93 12.92
N ALA A 91 -0.26 6.45 11.82
CA ALA A 91 -0.37 7.06 10.51
C ALA A 91 -0.06 6.03 9.41
N TRP A 92 -0.52 6.27 8.19
CA TRP A 92 -0.09 5.55 7.00
C TRP A 92 -0.01 6.48 5.80
N PHE A 93 0.73 6.05 4.78
CA PHE A 93 0.95 6.78 3.55
C PHE A 93 0.93 5.77 2.39
N LYS A 94 0.17 6.08 1.33
CA LYS A 94 0.25 5.35 0.06
C LYS A 94 1.22 6.09 -0.86
N SER A 95 2.22 5.38 -1.36
CA SER A 95 3.15 5.92 -2.34
C SER A 95 2.44 6.20 -3.67
N PRO A 96 2.79 7.30 -4.36
CA PRO A 96 2.62 7.39 -5.80
C PRO A 96 3.30 6.21 -6.50
N ASP A 97 2.80 5.79 -7.67
CA ASP A 97 3.31 4.61 -8.38
C ASP A 97 4.80 4.72 -8.72
N ILE A 98 5.29 5.95 -8.97
CA ILE A 98 6.69 6.23 -9.28
C ILE A 98 7.24 7.40 -8.45
N GLY A 99 8.56 7.41 -8.26
CA GLY A 99 9.29 8.60 -7.82
C GLY A 99 9.28 8.90 -6.32
N PHE A 100 8.60 8.11 -5.50
CA PHE A 100 8.59 8.31 -4.04
C PHE A 100 9.76 7.61 -3.35
N TYR A 101 9.88 6.30 -3.54
CA TYR A 101 10.95 5.49 -2.97
C TYR A 101 11.50 4.53 -4.04
N LYS A 102 12.77 4.16 -3.91
CA LYS A 102 13.44 3.26 -4.86
C LYS A 102 14.24 2.23 -4.10
N ILE A 103 13.94 0.96 -4.34
CA ILE A 103 14.71 -0.18 -3.83
C ILE A 103 15.29 -0.90 -5.04
N ASP A 104 16.60 -0.88 -5.16
CA ASP A 104 17.32 -1.58 -6.21
C ASP A 104 17.46 -3.07 -5.85
N TYR A 105 17.29 -3.93 -6.84
CA TYR A 105 17.46 -5.37 -6.70
C TYR A 105 18.09 -5.97 -7.96
N SER A 106 18.68 -7.16 -7.79
CA SER A 106 19.20 -7.94 -8.90
C SER A 106 18.67 -9.37 -8.83
N TRP A 107 18.34 -9.95 -9.98
CA TRP A 107 17.89 -11.33 -10.12
C TRP A 107 18.38 -11.94 -11.43
N ARG A 108 18.21 -13.26 -11.60
CA ARG A 108 18.61 -13.95 -12.84
C ARG A 108 17.39 -14.52 -13.54
N LYS A 109 17.24 -14.24 -14.83
CA LYS A 109 16.26 -14.90 -15.70
C LYS A 109 17.00 -15.93 -16.55
N GLY A 110 17.08 -17.17 -16.06
CA GLY A 110 18.01 -18.16 -16.61
C GLY A 110 19.46 -17.75 -16.35
N GLU A 111 20.30 -17.69 -17.37
CA GLU A 111 21.71 -17.28 -17.24
C GLU A 111 21.91 -15.76 -17.24
N HIS A 112 20.92 -14.98 -17.67
CA HIS A 112 21.07 -13.54 -17.83
C HIS A 112 20.73 -12.78 -16.53
N PRO A 113 21.70 -12.06 -15.94
CA PRO A 113 21.42 -11.18 -14.82
C PRO A 113 20.56 -10.00 -15.27
N LYS A 114 19.59 -9.64 -14.43
CA LYS A 114 18.75 -8.47 -14.56
C LYS A 114 18.86 -7.61 -13.30
N GLN A 115 18.90 -6.31 -13.52
CA GLN A 115 18.77 -5.32 -12.47
C GLN A 115 17.43 -4.62 -12.63
N GLY A 116 16.81 -4.28 -11.51
CA GLY A 116 15.57 -3.53 -11.49
C GLY A 116 15.48 -2.70 -10.23
N SER A 117 14.42 -1.92 -10.16
CA SER A 117 14.05 -1.21 -8.95
C SER A 117 12.54 -1.21 -8.80
N PHE A 118 12.07 -1.14 -7.56
CA PHE A 118 10.64 -0.99 -7.29
C PHE A 118 10.41 0.04 -6.17
N ASN A 119 9.14 0.43 -6.02
CA ASN A 119 8.68 1.48 -5.14
C ASN A 119 7.54 0.91 -4.27
N PRO A 120 7.73 0.72 -2.95
CA PRO A 120 6.72 0.14 -2.08
C PRO A 120 5.42 0.93 -2.05
N ASP A 121 4.28 0.22 -2.01
CA ASP A 121 2.95 0.82 -2.06
C ASP A 121 2.55 1.58 -0.80
N PHE A 122 2.90 1.08 0.39
CA PHE A 122 2.49 1.71 1.65
C PHE A 122 3.59 1.79 2.70
N PHE A 123 3.50 2.82 3.53
CA PHE A 123 4.24 2.98 4.77
C PHE A 123 3.23 3.14 5.91
N ILE A 124 3.32 2.34 6.97
CA ILE A 124 2.39 2.33 8.11
C ILE A 124 3.18 2.51 9.40
N LYS A 125 2.91 3.57 10.16
CA LYS A 125 3.56 3.89 11.43
C LYS A 125 2.79 3.31 12.61
N LEU A 126 3.52 2.63 13.48
CA LEU A 126 3.07 1.96 14.71
C LEU A 126 4.12 2.21 15.81
N GLY A 127 3.99 3.32 16.54
CA GLY A 127 4.99 3.81 17.50
C GLY A 127 6.33 4.09 16.83
N LYS A 128 7.37 3.35 17.24
CA LYS A 128 8.73 3.39 16.66
C LYS A 128 8.91 2.44 15.48
N ASN A 129 7.86 1.73 15.07
CA ASN A 129 7.91 0.79 13.96
C ASN A 129 7.26 1.41 12.72
N ILE A 130 7.85 1.15 11.55
CA ILE A 130 7.30 1.49 10.25
C ILE A 130 7.22 0.20 9.43
N LEU A 131 6.00 -0.23 9.11
CA LEU A 131 5.80 -1.30 8.16
C LEU A 131 5.83 -0.73 6.75
N VAL A 132 6.63 -1.35 5.89
CA VAL A 132 6.72 -1.02 4.47
C VAL A 132 6.08 -2.17 3.71
N ILE A 133 5.01 -1.88 3.00
CA ILE A 133 4.16 -2.89 2.38
C ILE A 133 4.23 -2.75 0.86
N GLU A 134 4.43 -3.86 0.19
CA GLU A 134 4.15 -4.01 -1.24
C GLU A 134 2.95 -4.96 -1.39
N ILE A 135 1.96 -4.51 -2.12
CA ILE A 135 0.78 -5.28 -2.49
C ILE A 135 1.09 -6.09 -3.76
N LYS A 136 0.71 -7.36 -3.72
CA LYS A 136 0.84 -8.29 -4.82
C LYS A 136 -0.48 -9.01 -5.07
N ASP A 137 -0.60 -9.60 -6.26
CA ASP A 137 -1.62 -10.60 -6.54
C ASP A 137 -1.30 -11.92 -5.82
N ASP A 138 -2.34 -12.72 -5.57
CA ASP A 138 -2.22 -14.01 -4.90
C ASP A 138 -1.30 -14.99 -5.64
N LYS A 139 -1.16 -14.86 -6.96
CA LYS A 139 -0.29 -15.71 -7.81
C LYS A 139 1.13 -15.16 -8.00
N ALA A 140 1.51 -14.11 -7.28
CA ALA A 140 2.84 -13.48 -7.45
C ALA A 140 4.03 -14.36 -7.04
N HIS A 141 3.79 -15.57 -6.51
CA HIS A 141 4.80 -16.58 -6.21
C HIS A 141 5.03 -17.57 -7.36
N GLU A 142 4.24 -17.52 -8.42
CA GLU A 142 4.30 -18.53 -9.49
C GLU A 142 5.31 -18.14 -10.60
N GLY A 143 6.01 -19.16 -11.12
CA GLY A 143 6.90 -19.06 -12.28
C GLY A 143 8.00 -17.99 -12.14
N MET A 144 8.39 -17.39 -13.26
CA MET A 144 9.45 -16.37 -13.28
C MET A 144 9.14 -15.12 -12.45
N SER A 145 7.85 -14.84 -12.21
CA SER A 145 7.43 -13.74 -11.32
C SER A 145 7.81 -14.07 -9.87
N GLY A 146 7.61 -15.33 -9.46
CA GLY A 146 8.05 -15.83 -8.16
C GLY A 146 9.55 -15.67 -7.95
N ASP A 147 10.37 -16.10 -8.92
CA ASP A 147 11.83 -15.98 -8.84
C ASP A 147 12.30 -14.52 -8.64
N GLU A 148 11.70 -13.60 -9.40
CA GLU A 148 11.99 -12.17 -9.28
C GLU A 148 11.52 -11.62 -7.92
N ASN A 149 10.30 -11.96 -7.50
CA ASN A 149 9.71 -11.49 -6.26
C ASN A 149 10.45 -12.02 -5.02
N LYS A 150 10.97 -13.26 -5.07
CA LYS A 150 11.86 -13.81 -4.02
C LYS A 150 13.08 -12.92 -3.82
N LYS A 151 13.70 -12.46 -4.92
CA LYS A 151 14.84 -11.53 -4.86
C LYS A 151 14.46 -10.12 -4.44
N LYS A 152 13.31 -9.59 -4.88
CA LYS A 152 12.79 -8.31 -4.38
C LYS A 152 12.59 -8.34 -2.86
N LEU A 153 11.98 -9.41 -2.35
CA LEU A 153 11.73 -9.60 -0.92
C LEU A 153 13.03 -9.62 -0.11
N GLU A 154 14.01 -10.41 -0.55
CA GLU A 154 15.34 -10.49 0.06
C GLU A 154 16.04 -9.12 0.13
N PHE A 155 16.14 -8.44 -1.02
CA PHE A 155 16.82 -7.15 -1.12
C PHE A 155 16.12 -6.06 -0.32
N ALA A 156 14.79 -6.04 -0.30
CA ALA A 156 14.02 -5.05 0.44
C ALA A 156 14.14 -5.22 1.95
N ARG A 157 14.08 -6.47 2.44
CA ARG A 157 14.29 -6.75 3.87
C ARG A 157 15.70 -6.33 4.31
N ASP A 158 16.71 -6.65 3.52
CA ASP A 158 18.09 -6.26 3.81
C ASP A 158 18.28 -4.72 3.74
N HIS A 159 17.67 -4.06 2.76
CA HIS A 159 17.65 -2.61 2.65
C HIS A 159 17.08 -1.93 3.89
N PHE A 160 15.88 -2.33 4.32
CA PHE A 160 15.22 -1.72 5.48
C PHE A 160 15.85 -2.11 6.82
N ARG A 161 16.48 -3.28 6.91
CA ARG A 161 17.33 -3.64 8.05
C ARG A 161 18.50 -2.68 8.18
N ARG A 162 19.27 -2.46 7.11
CA ARG A 162 20.39 -1.48 7.11
C ARG A 162 19.92 -0.08 7.45
N LEU A 163 18.79 0.38 6.89
CA LEU A 163 18.23 1.70 7.21
C LEU A 163 17.90 1.83 8.70
N SER A 164 17.29 0.78 9.28
CA SER A 164 16.93 0.71 10.70
C SER A 164 18.15 0.74 11.63
N ASP A 165 19.27 0.18 11.19
CA ASP A 165 20.52 0.16 11.95
C ASP A 165 21.25 1.50 11.84
N PHE A 166 21.17 2.17 10.68
CA PHE A 166 21.81 3.46 10.44
C PHE A 166 21.14 4.60 11.21
N GLN A 167 19.80 4.71 11.15
CA GLN A 167 19.10 5.88 11.68
C GLN A 167 18.75 5.79 13.19
N GLN A 168 18.72 4.58 13.76
CA GLN A 168 18.52 4.27 15.18
C GLN A 168 17.27 4.89 15.87
N LYS A 169 16.36 5.55 15.14
CA LYS A 169 15.15 6.18 15.71
C LYS A 169 13.88 5.35 15.46
N ASP A 170 13.58 5.02 14.20
CA ASP A 170 12.47 4.12 13.83
C ASP A 170 13.02 2.79 13.25
N LYS A 171 12.29 1.68 13.46
CA LYS A 171 12.58 0.36 12.90
C LYS A 171 11.65 0.05 11.74
N TYR A 172 12.21 -0.35 10.60
CA TYR A 172 11.48 -0.65 9.38
C TYR A 172 11.36 -2.15 9.17
N TYR A 173 10.15 -2.59 8.81
CA TYR A 173 9.86 -4.00 8.51
C TYR A 173 9.15 -4.08 7.16
N PHE A 174 9.81 -4.72 6.20
CA PHE A 174 9.27 -4.89 4.87
C PHE A 174 8.40 -6.16 4.78
N LYS A 175 7.24 -6.05 4.14
CA LYS A 175 6.35 -7.20 3.90
C LYS A 175 5.72 -7.16 2.52
N PHE A 176 5.67 -8.33 1.90
CA PHE A 176 4.76 -8.58 0.78
C PHE A 176 3.40 -9.04 1.31
N LEU A 177 2.33 -8.43 0.82
CA LEU A 177 0.97 -8.84 1.13
C LEU A 177 0.17 -9.03 -0.15
N SER A 178 -0.70 -10.03 -0.15
CA SER A 178 -1.75 -10.20 -1.16
C SER A 178 -3.09 -10.39 -0.45
N PRO A 179 -4.22 -10.30 -1.18
CA PRO A 179 -5.56 -10.40 -0.59
C PRO A 179 -5.75 -11.59 0.36
N MET A 180 -5.16 -12.75 0.07
CA MET A 180 -5.28 -13.94 0.94
C MET A 180 -4.74 -13.75 2.36
N SER A 181 -3.87 -12.76 2.60
CA SER A 181 -3.24 -12.54 3.91
C SER A 181 -3.79 -11.33 4.67
N TYR A 182 -4.73 -10.55 4.11
CA TYR A 182 -5.15 -9.30 4.72
C TYR A 182 -5.80 -9.48 6.10
N ASP A 183 -6.73 -10.42 6.25
CA ASP A 183 -7.42 -10.61 7.53
C ASP A 183 -6.45 -11.02 8.64
N LEU A 184 -5.50 -11.91 8.33
CA LEU A 184 -4.45 -12.34 9.25
C LEU A 184 -3.46 -11.21 9.55
N PHE A 185 -3.08 -10.42 8.56
CA PHE A 185 -2.22 -9.26 8.74
C PHE A 185 -2.86 -8.21 9.65
N PHE A 186 -4.11 -7.83 9.41
CA PHE A 186 -4.82 -6.88 10.27
C PHE A 186 -5.04 -7.44 11.68
N LYS A 187 -5.25 -8.76 11.83
CA LYS A 187 -5.23 -9.41 13.15
C LYS A 187 -3.88 -9.24 13.83
N ALA A 188 -2.77 -9.50 13.14
CA ALA A 188 -1.42 -9.34 13.67
C ALA A 188 -1.10 -7.88 14.04
N LEU A 189 -1.64 -6.91 13.30
CA LEU A 189 -1.58 -5.49 13.67
C LEU A 189 -2.22 -5.25 15.04
N ARG A 190 -3.47 -5.70 15.22
CA ARG A 190 -4.22 -5.52 16.47
C ARG A 190 -3.59 -6.26 17.66
N GLU A 191 -3.02 -7.43 17.42
CA GLU A 191 -2.34 -8.24 18.43
C GLU A 191 -0.87 -7.83 18.67
N LYS A 192 -0.36 -6.84 17.91
CA LYS A 192 1.04 -6.36 17.97
C LYS A 192 2.08 -7.46 17.68
N THR A 193 1.69 -8.49 16.94
CA THR A 193 2.56 -9.58 16.46
C THR A 193 3.05 -9.35 15.03
N TYR A 194 2.79 -8.16 14.48
CA TYR A 194 3.10 -7.80 13.10
C TYR A 194 4.60 -7.82 12.75
N ILE A 195 5.52 -7.77 13.72
CA ILE A 195 6.96 -7.82 13.41
C ILE A 195 7.28 -9.17 12.76
N ASP A 196 6.86 -10.25 13.42
CA ASP A 196 7.14 -11.64 13.03
C ASP A 196 6.11 -12.22 12.05
N PHE A 197 5.09 -11.43 11.67
CA PHE A 197 4.09 -11.87 10.70
C PHE A 197 4.74 -12.16 9.35
N ILE A 198 4.56 -13.38 8.85
CA ILE A 198 4.93 -13.81 7.51
C ILE A 198 3.62 -14.04 6.74
N SER A 199 3.46 -13.37 5.60
CA SER A 199 2.28 -13.58 4.77
C SER A 199 2.33 -14.93 4.07
N GLU A 200 1.18 -15.45 3.65
CA GLU A 200 1.11 -16.70 2.88
C GLU A 200 1.93 -16.58 1.58
N LEU A 201 1.94 -15.40 0.95
CA LEU A 201 2.74 -15.15 -0.24
C LEU A 201 4.25 -15.21 0.06
N GLU A 202 4.70 -14.61 1.16
CA GLU A 202 6.10 -14.67 1.59
C GLU A 202 6.53 -16.10 1.91
N ALA A 203 5.71 -16.84 2.65
CA ALA A 203 5.97 -18.23 2.98
C ALA A 203 6.10 -19.10 1.71
N ARG A 204 5.28 -18.86 0.69
CA ARG A 204 5.39 -19.55 -0.61
C ARG A 204 6.65 -19.17 -1.37
N LEU A 205 7.05 -17.91 -1.37
CA LEU A 205 8.29 -17.45 -2.01
C LEU A 205 9.55 -18.03 -1.35
N GLU A 206 9.52 -18.22 -0.04
CA GLU A 206 10.65 -18.78 0.72
C GLU A 206 10.78 -20.29 0.52
N ASN A 207 9.65 -21.00 0.44
CA ASN A 207 9.59 -22.45 0.27
C ASN A 207 9.59 -22.94 -1.20
N ALA A 208 9.60 -22.02 -2.17
CA ALA A 208 9.71 -22.31 -3.61
C ALA A 208 11.15 -22.51 -4.08
#